data_AF-A0A942IVC0-F1
#
_entry.id   AF-A0A942IVC0-F1
#
_cell.length_a   1.000
_cell.length_b   1.000
_cell.length_c   1.000
_cell.angle_alpha   90.00
_cell.angle_beta   90.00
_cell.angle_gamma   90.00
#
_symmetry.space_group_name_H-M   'P 1'
#
loop_
_entity.id
_entity.type
_entity.pdbx_description
1 polymer ?
#
loop_
_entity_poly.entity_id
_entity_poly.type
_entity_poly.pdbx_seq_one_letter_code
_entity_poly.pdbx_strand_id
1 'polypeptide(L)'
;MLKILINILIFIFLTSAFAWADGEHPKNLKQETDPKAFKILKEKSIDPKTGLPKTLDPHHFKGKAKQAYQIAKDIPEVLAQVPCFCDCEVFGHENLLDCFIDQHGAG
;
A
#
# COMPACT_ATOMS: atom_id res chain seq x y z
N MET A 1 -9.40 9.78 46.70
CA MET A 1 -10.03 10.67 45.71
C MET A 1 -9.03 11.13 44.64
N LEU A 2 -8.03 11.96 44.96
CA LEU A 2 -7.09 12.51 43.96
C LEU A 2 -6.24 11.45 43.22
N LYS A 3 -5.73 10.43 43.91
CA LYS A 3 -4.97 9.32 43.28
C LYS A 3 -5.79 8.50 42.28
N ILE A 4 -7.10 8.37 42.51
CA ILE A 4 -8.00 7.63 41.61
C ILE A 4 -8.22 8.44 40.33
N LEU A 5 -8.41 9.77 40.45
CA LEU A 5 -8.49 10.66 39.29
C LEU A 5 -7.20 10.66 38.46
N ILE A 6 -6.02 10.67 39.10
CA ILE A 6 -4.73 10.64 38.40
C ILE A 6 -4.57 9.32 37.63
N ASN A 7 -4.90 8.19 38.24
CA ASN A 7 -4.81 6.89 37.58
C ASN A 7 -5.79 6.76 36.40
N ILE A 8 -7.01 7.32 36.52
CA ILE A 8 -7.98 7.36 35.42
C ILE A 8 -7.47 8.25 34.28
N LEU A 9 -6.88 9.41 34.58
CA LEU A 9 -6.30 10.29 33.56
C LEU A 9 -5.12 9.62 32.83
N ILE A 10 -4.23 8.94 33.54
CA ILE A 10 -3.12 8.19 32.94
C ILE A 10 -3.66 7.07 32.03
N PHE A 11 -4.70 6.37 32.46
CA PHE A 11 -5.33 5.30 31.67
C PHE A 11 -5.99 5.84 30.39
N ILE A 12 -6.65 7.00 30.46
CA ILE A 12 -7.25 7.67 29.28
C ILE A 12 -6.16 8.18 28.31
N PHE A 13 -5.04 8.69 28.84
CA PHE A 13 -3.92 9.10 28.00
C PHE A 13 -3.22 7.92 27.33
N LEU A 14 -3.13 6.75 27.98
CA LEU A 14 -2.53 5.55 27.37
C LEU A 14 -3.40 4.93 26.26
N THR A 15 -4.74 4.98 26.37
CA THR A 15 -5.62 4.35 25.39
C THR A 15 -5.89 5.22 24.16
N SER A 16 -5.72 6.55 24.27
CA SER A 16 -5.94 7.46 23.14
C SER A 16 -4.85 7.37 22.05
N ALA A 17 -3.69 6.80 22.35
CA ALA A 17 -2.61 6.58 21.38
C ALA A 17 -2.91 5.50 20.32
N PHE A 18 -3.91 4.63 20.55
CA PHE A 18 -4.22 3.50 19.66
C PHE A 18 -5.28 3.80 18.58
N ALA A 19 -5.95 4.96 18.62
CA ALA A 19 -7.14 5.22 17.79
C ALA A 19 -6.86 5.73 16.36
N TRP A 20 -5.61 5.76 15.91
CA TRP A 20 -5.22 6.35 14.60
C TRP A 20 -4.43 5.34 13.77
N ALA A 21 -4.98 4.16 13.52
CA ALA A 21 -4.34 3.13 12.68
C ALA A 21 -5.22 2.63 11.52
N ASP A 22 -6.38 3.25 11.29
CA ASP A 22 -7.18 2.94 10.11
C ASP A 22 -6.58 3.66 8.91
N GLY A 23 -5.74 2.95 8.16
CA GLY A 23 -5.30 3.37 6.83
C GLY A 23 -6.54 3.63 5.99
N GLU A 24 -6.76 4.89 5.60
CA GLU A 24 -7.87 5.25 4.73
C GLU A 24 -7.63 4.67 3.33
N HIS A 25 -8.09 3.43 3.11
CA HIS A 25 -8.01 2.74 1.85
C HIS A 25 -9.10 3.27 0.88
N PRO A 26 -8.79 3.64 -0.37
CA PRO A 26 -9.81 3.99 -1.36
C PRO A 26 -10.78 2.82 -1.59
N LYS A 27 -12.09 3.06 -1.42
CA LYS A 27 -13.14 2.02 -1.45
C LYS A 27 -13.42 1.43 -2.84
N ASN A 28 -12.93 2.08 -3.90
CA ASN A 28 -13.21 1.72 -5.30
C ASN A 28 -12.05 1.02 -6.00
N LEU A 29 -10.87 1.01 -5.40
CA LEU A 29 -9.76 0.20 -5.86
C LEU A 29 -9.91 -1.19 -5.22
N LYS A 30 -9.37 -2.22 -5.87
CA LYS A 30 -9.30 -3.56 -5.32
C LYS A 30 -7.91 -4.14 -5.55
N GLN A 31 -7.45 -4.94 -4.60
CA GLN A 31 -6.32 -5.84 -4.81
C GLN A 31 -6.82 -6.96 -5.69
N GLU A 32 -6.06 -7.32 -6.72
CA GLU A 32 -6.38 -8.47 -7.54
C GLU A 32 -5.73 -9.71 -6.92
N THR A 33 -6.55 -10.69 -6.57
CA THR A 33 -6.10 -11.93 -5.93
C THR A 33 -6.09 -13.10 -6.89
N ASP A 34 -6.69 -12.96 -8.08
CA ASP A 34 -6.56 -13.94 -9.14
C ASP A 34 -5.28 -13.67 -9.96
N PRO A 35 -4.29 -14.57 -9.96
CA PRO A 35 -3.00 -14.33 -10.60
C PRO A 35 -3.10 -14.13 -12.11
N LYS A 36 -4.11 -14.73 -12.75
CA LYS A 36 -4.36 -14.56 -14.19
C LYS A 36 -4.92 -13.17 -14.48
N ALA A 37 -5.87 -12.71 -13.68
CA ALA A 37 -6.42 -11.36 -13.78
C ALA A 37 -5.35 -10.31 -13.49
N PHE A 38 -4.48 -10.53 -12.49
CA PHE A 38 -3.36 -9.63 -12.21
C PHE A 38 -2.39 -9.56 -13.39
N LYS A 39 -2.04 -10.70 -13.99
CA LYS A 39 -1.19 -10.73 -15.19
C LYS A 39 -1.79 -9.89 -16.33
N ILE A 40 -3.09 -10.03 -16.59
CA ILE A 40 -3.79 -9.23 -17.62
C ILE A 40 -3.77 -7.74 -17.24
N LEU A 41 -3.94 -7.40 -15.96
CA LEU A 41 -3.86 -6.02 -15.47
C LEU A 41 -2.46 -5.43 -15.69
N LYS A 42 -1.41 -6.16 -15.32
CA LYS A 42 -0.01 -5.79 -15.52
C LYS A 42 0.31 -5.58 -16.99
N GLU A 43 -0.10 -6.51 -17.86
CA GLU A 43 0.10 -6.38 -19.31
C GLU A 43 -0.58 -5.13 -19.89
N LYS A 44 -1.79 -4.79 -19.40
CA LYS A 44 -2.51 -3.59 -19.81
C LYS A 44 -1.90 -2.28 -19.28
N SER A 45 -1.14 -2.34 -18.18
CA SER A 45 -0.56 -1.16 -17.56
C SER A 45 0.84 -0.82 -18.09
N ILE A 46 1.44 -1.65 -18.95
CA ILE A 46 2.77 -1.42 -19.52
C ILE A 46 2.83 -0.07 -20.25
N ASP A 47 3.76 0.78 -19.84
CA ASP A 47 4.10 1.98 -20.59
C ASP A 47 4.95 1.60 -21.82
N PRO A 48 4.54 1.94 -23.04
CA PRO A 48 5.28 1.57 -24.25
C PRO A 48 6.66 2.22 -24.36
N LYS A 49 6.95 3.29 -23.58
CA LYS A 49 8.26 3.97 -23.61
C LYS A 49 9.27 3.29 -22.71
N THR A 50 8.86 2.86 -21.52
CA THR A 50 9.77 2.26 -20.52
C THR A 50 9.74 0.73 -20.55
N GLY A 51 8.66 0.13 -21.06
CA GLY A 51 8.41 -1.30 -20.98
C GLY A 51 8.03 -1.79 -19.58
N LEU A 52 7.79 -0.86 -18.63
CA LEU A 52 7.43 -1.16 -17.25
C LEU A 52 5.93 -0.89 -17.00
N PRO A 53 5.29 -1.64 -16.08
CA PRO A 53 3.92 -1.38 -15.70
C PRO A 53 3.78 -0.04 -14.97
N LYS A 54 2.69 0.68 -15.26
CA LYS A 54 2.30 1.87 -14.51
C LYS A 54 1.70 1.47 -13.16
N THR A 55 2.06 2.22 -12.14
CA THR A 55 1.46 2.13 -10.80
C THR A 55 0.14 2.90 -10.75
N LEU A 56 -0.67 2.63 -9.72
CA LEU A 56 -1.85 3.44 -9.41
C LEU A 56 -1.47 4.90 -9.12
N ASP A 57 -2.42 5.81 -9.38
CA ASP A 57 -2.24 7.23 -9.08
C ASP A 57 -2.15 7.44 -7.55
N PRO A 58 -1.05 8.02 -7.04
CA PRO A 58 -0.88 8.32 -5.62
C PRO A 58 -2.01 9.15 -5.01
N HIS A 59 -2.76 9.92 -5.82
CA HIS A 59 -3.89 10.72 -5.36
C HIS A 59 -5.08 9.90 -4.87
N HIS A 60 -5.11 8.60 -5.15
CA HIS A 60 -6.10 7.69 -4.57
C HIS A 60 -5.85 7.37 -3.09
N PHE A 61 -4.66 7.68 -2.57
CA PHE A 61 -4.23 7.30 -1.23
C PHE A 61 -3.95 8.54 -0.37
N LYS A 62 -3.78 8.31 0.94
CA LYS A 62 -3.35 9.33 1.92
C LYS A 62 -2.18 8.83 2.76
N GLY A 63 -1.54 9.73 3.50
CA GLY A 63 -0.47 9.39 4.44
C GLY A 63 0.69 8.63 3.79
N LYS A 64 1.19 7.60 4.50
CA LYS A 64 2.32 6.77 4.05
C LYS A 64 2.04 6.01 2.76
N ALA A 65 0.80 5.53 2.56
CA ALA A 65 0.43 4.87 1.32
C ALA A 65 0.62 5.82 0.13
N LYS A 66 0.09 7.06 0.19
CA LYS A 66 0.33 8.06 -0.86
C LYS A 66 1.81 8.26 -1.16
N GLN A 67 2.64 8.36 -0.12
CA GLN A 67 4.09 8.51 -0.29
C GLN A 67 4.71 7.28 -0.97
N ALA A 68 4.31 6.07 -0.60
CA ALA A 68 4.79 4.83 -1.20
C ALA A 68 4.41 4.72 -2.68
N TYR A 69 3.15 4.99 -3.05
CA TYR A 69 2.73 5.03 -4.46
C TYR A 69 3.44 6.13 -5.25
N GLN A 70 3.73 7.28 -4.62
CA GLN A 70 4.48 8.35 -5.27
C GLN A 70 5.91 7.91 -5.57
N ILE A 71 6.60 7.29 -4.61
CA ILE A 71 7.94 6.71 -4.83
C ILE A 71 7.90 5.66 -5.94
N ALA A 72 6.91 4.76 -5.91
CA ALA A 72 6.79 3.72 -6.93
C ALA A 72 6.58 4.28 -8.34
N LYS A 73 5.86 5.39 -8.46
CA LYS A 73 5.70 6.13 -9.71
C LYS A 73 6.98 6.84 -10.15
N ASP A 74 7.78 7.33 -9.22
CA ASP A 74 8.97 8.14 -9.51
C ASP A 74 10.21 7.29 -9.85
N ILE A 75 10.31 6.06 -9.29
CA ILE A 75 11.46 5.15 -9.50
C ILE A 75 11.04 3.71 -9.88
N PRO A 76 10.19 3.51 -10.91
CA PRO A 76 9.68 2.19 -11.26
C PRO A 76 10.80 1.21 -11.66
N GLU A 77 11.87 1.68 -12.31
CA GLU A 77 13.00 0.85 -12.72
C GLU A 77 13.75 0.25 -11.53
N VAL A 78 13.82 0.99 -10.42
CA VAL A 78 14.45 0.51 -9.19
C VAL A 78 13.56 -0.55 -8.54
N LEU A 79 12.27 -0.27 -8.39
CA LEU A 79 11.35 -1.21 -7.75
C LEU A 79 11.16 -2.51 -8.56
N ALA A 80 11.25 -2.45 -9.89
CA ALA A 80 11.22 -3.64 -10.74
C ALA A 80 12.40 -4.60 -10.49
N GLN A 81 13.51 -4.10 -9.93
CA GLN A 81 14.69 -4.89 -9.59
C GLN A 81 14.70 -5.38 -8.13
N VAL A 82 13.79 -4.86 -7.30
CA VAL A 82 13.72 -5.22 -5.88
C VAL A 82 12.77 -6.40 -5.71
N PRO A 83 13.20 -7.51 -5.08
CA PRO A 83 12.30 -8.61 -4.77
C PRO A 83 11.19 -8.15 -3.82
N CYS A 84 10.00 -8.71 -4.01
CA CYS A 84 8.94 -8.58 -3.03
C CYS A 84 9.18 -9.57 -1.87
N PHE A 85 8.94 -9.15 -0.63
CA PHE A 85 9.10 -9.99 0.56
C PHE A 85 7.78 -10.23 1.29
N CYS A 86 6.65 -9.97 0.62
CA CYS A 86 5.31 -10.13 1.19
C CYS A 86 4.70 -11.51 0.95
N ASP A 87 5.45 -12.45 0.35
CA ASP A 87 4.96 -13.77 -0.09
C ASP A 87 3.69 -13.70 -0.96
N CYS A 88 3.55 -12.61 -1.72
CA CYS A 88 2.39 -12.34 -2.57
C CYS A 88 2.53 -12.89 -4.00
N GLU A 89 3.53 -13.72 -4.29
CA GLU A 89 3.71 -14.30 -5.63
C GLU A 89 2.54 -15.20 -6.04
N VAL A 90 1.82 -15.76 -5.06
CA VAL A 90 0.59 -16.53 -5.29
C VAL A 90 -0.53 -15.71 -5.96
N PHE A 91 -0.48 -14.38 -5.85
CA PHE A 91 -1.40 -13.45 -6.51
C PHE A 91 -0.82 -12.90 -7.83
N GLY A 92 0.36 -13.36 -8.26
CA GLY A 92 0.99 -13.01 -9.53
C GLY A 92 1.95 -11.83 -9.47
N HIS A 93 2.29 -11.31 -8.29
CA HIS A 93 3.33 -10.28 -8.12
C HIS A 93 4.72 -10.91 -8.24
N GLU A 94 5.60 -10.32 -9.04
CA GLU A 94 6.94 -10.86 -9.33
C GLU A 94 8.07 -10.02 -8.69
N ASN A 95 7.82 -8.74 -8.43
CA ASN A 95 8.77 -7.82 -7.82
C ASN A 95 8.04 -6.71 -7.05
N LEU A 96 8.78 -5.83 -6.38
CA LEU A 96 8.21 -4.78 -5.54
C LEU A 96 7.37 -3.76 -6.32
N LEU A 97 7.64 -3.54 -7.62
CA LEU A 97 6.82 -2.64 -8.45
C LEU A 97 5.40 -3.17 -8.62
N ASP A 98 5.24 -4.49 -8.71
CA ASP A 98 3.94 -5.14 -8.94
C ASP A 98 2.94 -4.85 -7.81
N CYS A 99 3.43 -4.68 -6.57
CA CYS A 99 2.61 -4.30 -5.42
C CYS A 99 1.89 -2.95 -5.57
N PHE A 100 2.32 -2.11 -6.51
CA PHE A 100 1.76 -0.78 -6.76
C PHE A 100 0.93 -0.70 -8.04
N ILE A 101 0.78 -1.81 -8.79
CA ILE A 101 -0.11 -1.89 -9.97
C ILE A 101 -1.58 -1.97 -9.52
N ASP A 102 -1.83 -2.64 -8.40
CA ASP A 102 -3.09 -2.63 -7.67
C ASP A 102 -2.91 -1.97 -6.31
N GLN A 103 -3.85 -2.19 -5.39
CA GLN A 103 -3.85 -1.51 -4.11
C GLN A 103 -2.99 -2.19 -3.01
N HIS A 104 -2.34 -3.33 -3.27
CA HIS A 104 -1.66 -4.13 -2.24
C HIS A 104 -0.64 -3.31 -1.44
N GLY A 105 0.11 -2.42 -2.10
CA GLY A 105 1.09 -1.53 -1.45
C GLY A 105 0.50 -0.50 -0.48
N ALA A 106 -0.83 -0.45 -0.30
CA ALA A 106 -1.48 0.41 0.68
C ALA A 106 -1.58 -0.22 2.08
N GLY A 107 -1.33 -1.53 2.22
CA GLY A 107 -1.46 -2.29 3.47
C GLY A 107 -2.80 -3.00 3.63
#